data_AF-A0A1G3VZL1-F1
#
_entry.id   AF-A0A1G3VZL1-F1
#
_cell.length_a   1.000
_cell.length_b   1.000
_cell.length_c   1.000
_cell.angle_alpha   90.00
_cell.angle_beta   90.00
_cell.angle_gamma   90.00
#
_symmetry.space_group_name_H-M   'P 1'
#
loop_
_entity.id
_entity.type
_entity.pdbx_description
1 polymer ?
#
loop_
_entity_poly.entity_id
_entity_poly.type
_entity_poly.pdbx_seq_one_letter_code
_entity_poly.pdbx_strand_id
1 'polypeptide(L)'
;MSRYVISLGGNALGNNAEEQKSLLKHVAEAIFPLIEMDHDIVIVHGNGPQVGMINLAFSESVSTPMMPFAECGAMSQGYIGFHIQNALYNIMREKNHVRPISTIVSQVLVDVNDPAFQNPSKPIGTFYKKEQADEIALKYGYTMIEDAGRGYRRVVPSPKPMDIIEKQSILSLLKDKQIVIAAGGGGIPVIMKGEHLFGIDAVIDKDYASAKMAEIIHADELIILTAVDYVFVDFNTPAQKALKSVTLAELDEYLKGNHFKKGSMLPKIEACMSFVKATKKPAVIASLENAEKAFHQLSGTIIKHH
;
A
#
# COMPACT_ATOMS: atom_id res chain seq x y z
N MET A 1 -6.15 -21.92 -11.91
CA MET A 1 -5.23 -20.78 -11.98
C MET A 1 -6.01 -19.53 -11.61
N SER A 2 -5.68 -18.93 -10.47
CA SER A 2 -6.33 -17.72 -9.94
C SER A 2 -5.45 -16.48 -10.13
N ARG A 3 -6.05 -15.29 -9.94
CA ARG A 3 -5.37 -13.99 -9.96
C ARG A 3 -5.35 -13.33 -8.59
N TYR A 4 -4.18 -12.90 -8.15
CA TYR A 4 -3.94 -12.33 -6.83
C TYR A 4 -3.43 -10.91 -6.92
N VAL A 5 -3.93 -10.05 -6.02
CA VAL A 5 -3.22 -8.82 -5.63
C VAL A 5 -2.66 -8.99 -4.24
N ILE A 6 -1.36 -8.77 -4.08
CA ILE A 6 -0.65 -8.87 -2.80
C ILE A 6 -0.20 -7.46 -2.40
N SER A 7 -0.72 -6.96 -1.28
CA SER A 7 -0.38 -5.66 -0.68
C SER A 7 0.68 -5.83 0.41
N LEU A 8 1.88 -5.27 0.20
CA LEU A 8 2.99 -5.32 1.14
C LEU A 8 3.06 -4.08 2.03
N GLY A 9 3.02 -4.28 3.35
CA GLY A 9 3.18 -3.23 4.35
C GLY A 9 4.64 -2.83 4.64
N GLY A 10 4.82 -1.86 5.55
CA GLY A 10 6.16 -1.39 5.96
C GLY A 10 7.03 -2.47 6.62
N ASN A 11 6.41 -3.45 7.30
CA ASN A 11 7.10 -4.60 7.88
C ASN A 11 7.77 -5.51 6.84
N ALA A 12 7.34 -5.44 5.58
CA ALA A 12 7.95 -6.18 4.47
C ALA A 12 9.11 -5.41 3.82
N LEU A 13 9.27 -4.12 4.13
CA LEU A 13 10.13 -3.19 3.38
C LEU A 13 11.22 -2.50 4.22
N GLY A 14 11.13 -2.55 5.55
CA GLY A 14 12.11 -1.94 6.44
C GLY A 14 12.19 -0.42 6.32
N ASN A 15 13.25 0.16 6.91
CA ASN A 15 13.46 1.60 6.98
C ASN A 15 14.65 2.08 6.14
N ASN A 16 15.50 1.17 5.65
CA ASN A 16 16.66 1.48 4.81
C ASN A 16 16.90 0.39 3.75
N ALA A 17 17.87 0.61 2.86
CA ALA A 17 18.14 -0.28 1.73
C ALA A 17 18.63 -1.68 2.13
N GLU A 18 19.45 -1.79 3.17
CA GLU A 18 19.99 -3.09 3.62
C GLU A 18 18.89 -3.92 4.28
N GLU A 19 18.14 -3.30 5.19
CA GLU A 19 17.00 -3.93 5.86
C GLU A 19 15.94 -4.37 4.84
N GLN A 20 15.63 -3.50 3.86
CA GLN A 20 14.68 -3.82 2.79
C GLN A 20 15.10 -5.05 1.99
N LYS A 21 16.36 -5.12 1.55
CA LYS A 21 16.88 -6.27 0.82
C LYS A 21 16.82 -7.55 1.64
N SER A 22 17.08 -7.47 2.94
CA SER A 22 17.00 -8.61 3.85
C SER A 22 15.57 -9.12 4.00
N LEU A 23 14.62 -8.23 4.30
CA LEU A 23 13.21 -8.57 4.50
C LEU A 23 12.56 -9.12 3.22
N LEU A 24 12.92 -8.57 2.06
CA LEU A 24 12.35 -9.00 0.78
C LEU A 24 12.75 -10.43 0.39
N LYS A 25 13.81 -11.01 0.98
CA LYS A 25 14.10 -12.45 0.80
C LYS A 25 12.95 -13.30 1.33
N HIS A 26 12.49 -13.02 2.55
CA HIS A 26 11.36 -13.74 3.15
C HIS A 26 10.05 -13.48 2.41
N VAL A 27 9.85 -12.27 1.88
CA VAL A 27 8.70 -11.96 1.02
C VAL A 27 8.73 -12.79 -0.26
N ALA A 28 9.90 -12.90 -0.90
CA ALA A 28 10.06 -13.66 -2.12
C ALA A 28 9.85 -15.17 -1.89
N GLU A 29 10.40 -15.71 -0.79
CA GLU A 29 10.14 -17.09 -0.33
C GLU A 29 8.64 -17.34 -0.12
N ALA A 30 7.96 -16.41 0.57
CA ALA A 30 6.54 -16.52 0.85
C ALA A 30 5.68 -16.51 -0.42
N ILE A 31 6.01 -15.67 -1.42
CA ILE A 31 5.24 -15.53 -2.66
C ILE A 31 5.55 -16.65 -3.67
N PHE A 32 6.74 -17.26 -3.60
CA PHE A 32 7.20 -18.26 -4.58
C PHE A 32 6.21 -19.41 -4.85
N PRO A 33 5.51 -20.00 -3.87
CA PRO A 33 4.51 -21.04 -4.15
C PRO A 33 3.43 -20.59 -5.13
N LEU A 34 2.98 -19.32 -5.08
CA LEU A 34 2.00 -18.81 -6.04
C LEU A 34 2.59 -18.69 -7.44
N ILE A 35 3.87 -18.32 -7.54
CA ILE A 35 4.59 -18.22 -8.80
C ILE A 35 4.73 -19.62 -9.43
N GLU A 36 5.13 -20.61 -8.64
CA GLU A 36 5.31 -22.00 -9.08
C GLU A 36 3.99 -22.63 -9.56
N MET A 37 2.87 -22.28 -8.92
CA MET A 37 1.51 -22.69 -9.34
C MET A 37 0.96 -21.90 -10.54
N ASP A 38 1.79 -21.07 -11.19
CA ASP A 38 1.47 -20.27 -12.38
C ASP A 38 0.27 -19.32 -12.18
N HIS A 39 0.07 -18.83 -10.96
CA HIS A 39 -0.95 -17.83 -10.67
C HIS A 39 -0.61 -16.47 -11.27
N ASP A 40 -1.61 -15.68 -11.64
CA ASP A 40 -1.40 -14.28 -12.03
C ASP A 40 -1.18 -13.45 -10.75
N ILE A 41 -0.11 -12.67 -10.68
CA ILE A 41 0.28 -11.95 -9.46
C ILE A 41 0.55 -10.49 -9.79
N VAL A 42 -0.15 -9.60 -9.08
CA VAL A 42 0.21 -8.18 -8.98
C VAL A 42 0.62 -7.87 -7.54
N ILE A 43 1.78 -7.24 -7.37
CA ILE A 43 2.28 -6.78 -6.07
C ILE A 43 2.11 -5.27 -6.00
N VAL A 44 1.41 -4.83 -4.96
CA VAL A 44 1.33 -3.43 -4.54
C VAL A 44 2.08 -3.32 -3.21
N HIS A 45 2.72 -2.18 -2.96
CA HIS A 45 3.51 -2.01 -1.74
C HIS A 45 3.32 -0.61 -1.15
N GLY A 46 3.51 -0.47 0.16
CA GLY A 46 3.65 0.85 0.79
C GLY A 46 5.00 1.49 0.49
N ASN A 47 5.19 2.76 0.82
CA ASN A 47 6.46 3.46 0.63
C ASN A 47 6.82 4.43 1.76
N GLY A 48 6.07 4.43 2.87
CA GLY A 48 6.13 5.48 3.90
C GLY A 48 7.56 5.82 4.38
N PRO A 49 8.33 4.85 4.89
CA PRO A 49 9.73 5.09 5.28
C PRO A 49 10.61 5.57 4.12
N GLN A 50 10.46 4.97 2.94
CA GLN A 50 11.31 5.20 1.78
C GLN A 50 11.07 6.59 1.15
N VAL A 51 9.80 6.96 0.94
CA VAL A 51 9.43 8.29 0.44
C VAL A 51 9.76 9.38 1.45
N GLY A 52 9.64 9.07 2.75
CA GLY A 52 10.08 9.96 3.84
C GLY A 52 11.57 10.24 3.79
N MET A 53 12.40 9.20 3.62
CA MET A 53 13.85 9.31 3.47
C MET A 53 14.24 10.11 2.21
N ILE A 54 13.60 9.84 1.07
CA ILE A 54 13.85 10.58 -0.18
C ILE A 54 13.52 12.06 -0.01
N ASN A 55 12.32 12.37 0.49
CA ASN A 55 11.90 13.76 0.72
C ASN A 55 12.86 14.47 1.70
N LEU A 56 13.22 13.81 2.80
CA LEU A 56 14.14 14.37 3.79
C LEU A 56 15.47 14.76 3.15
N ALA A 57 16.06 13.88 2.34
CA ALA A 57 17.34 14.13 1.67
C ALA A 57 17.28 15.37 0.75
N PHE A 58 16.17 15.60 0.04
CA PHE A 58 15.99 16.82 -0.74
C PHE A 58 15.74 18.04 0.15
N SER A 59 15.02 17.88 1.26
CA SER A 59 14.72 18.97 2.19
C SER A 59 15.93 19.51 2.96
N GLU A 60 16.92 18.65 3.19
CA GLU A 60 18.18 19.01 3.86
C GLU A 60 19.26 19.45 2.86
N SER A 61 19.03 19.29 1.55
CA SER A 61 19.99 19.66 0.52
C SER A 61 20.08 21.18 0.37
N VAL A 62 21.30 21.71 0.45
CA VAL A 62 21.58 23.12 0.14
C VAL A 62 21.99 23.36 -1.32
N SER A 63 22.32 22.28 -2.04
CA SER A 63 22.87 22.32 -3.41
C SER A 63 21.91 21.79 -4.47
N THR A 64 20.82 21.14 -4.06
CA THR A 64 19.82 20.56 -4.96
C THR A 64 18.46 21.19 -4.69
N PRO A 65 17.64 21.47 -5.72
CA PRO A 65 16.28 21.95 -5.52
C PRO A 65 15.42 20.98 -4.68
N MET A 66 14.45 21.54 -3.97
CA MET A 66 13.38 20.76 -3.34
C MET A 66 12.66 19.91 -4.38
N MET A 67 12.47 18.63 -4.08
CA MET A 67 11.68 17.72 -4.90
C MET A 67 10.23 17.71 -4.40
N PRO A 68 9.21 17.93 -5.25
CA PRO A 68 7.83 17.82 -4.82
C PRO A 68 7.48 16.37 -4.44
N PHE A 69 6.38 16.21 -3.69
CA PHE A 69 6.13 14.94 -3.01
C PHE A 69 5.72 13.83 -3.98
N ALA A 70 5.02 14.19 -5.07
CA ALA A 70 4.65 13.26 -6.13
C ALA A 70 5.88 12.62 -6.80
N GLU A 71 6.92 13.41 -7.10
CA GLU A 71 8.18 12.95 -7.68
C GLU A 71 8.97 12.10 -6.69
N CYS A 72 8.99 12.46 -5.41
CA CYS A 72 9.55 11.58 -4.36
C CYS A 72 8.81 10.22 -4.35
N GLY A 73 7.49 10.24 -4.53
CA GLY A 73 6.66 9.05 -4.71
C GLY A 73 7.12 8.22 -5.92
N ALA A 74 7.30 8.85 -7.07
CA ALA A 74 7.79 8.20 -8.29
C ALA A 74 9.18 7.55 -8.08
N MET A 75 10.12 8.26 -7.46
CA MET A 75 11.45 7.73 -7.12
C MET A 75 11.34 6.50 -6.20
N SER A 76 10.45 6.55 -5.21
CA SER A 76 10.24 5.44 -4.27
C SER A 76 9.72 4.17 -4.96
N GLN A 77 8.93 4.30 -6.03
CA GLN A 77 8.45 3.15 -6.81
C GLN A 77 9.60 2.44 -7.53
N GLY A 78 10.49 3.20 -8.18
CA GLY A 78 11.66 2.64 -8.84
C GLY A 78 12.60 1.95 -7.83
N TYR A 79 12.86 2.61 -6.70
CA TYR A 79 13.70 2.07 -5.63
C TYR A 79 13.17 0.75 -5.05
N ILE A 80 11.91 0.74 -4.59
CA ILE A 80 11.33 -0.43 -3.94
C ILE A 80 11.06 -1.54 -4.97
N GLY A 81 10.54 -1.20 -6.14
CA GLY A 81 10.25 -2.16 -7.20
C GLY A 81 11.51 -2.85 -7.73
N PHE A 82 12.64 -2.14 -7.82
CA PHE A 82 13.94 -2.75 -8.10
C PHE A 82 14.31 -3.82 -7.07
N HIS A 83 14.16 -3.54 -5.78
CA HIS A 83 14.47 -4.52 -4.74
C HIS A 83 13.53 -5.73 -4.75
N ILE A 84 12.21 -5.51 -4.94
CA ILE A 84 11.23 -6.60 -5.04
C ILE A 84 11.55 -7.48 -6.26
N GLN A 85 11.79 -6.86 -7.42
CA GLN A 85 12.12 -7.56 -8.67
C GLN A 85 13.38 -8.43 -8.50
N ASN A 86 14.43 -7.91 -7.87
CA ASN A 86 15.64 -8.69 -7.61
C ASN A 86 15.40 -9.86 -6.66
N ALA A 87 14.64 -9.66 -5.58
CA ALA A 87 14.37 -10.71 -4.61
C ALA A 87 13.58 -11.86 -5.25
N LEU A 88 12.54 -11.54 -6.03
CA LEU A 88 11.75 -12.51 -6.78
C LEU A 88 12.57 -13.21 -7.86
N TYR A 89 13.40 -12.47 -8.59
CA TYR A 89 14.29 -13.06 -9.59
C TYR A 89 15.24 -14.08 -8.95
N ASN A 90 15.89 -13.72 -7.85
CA ASN A 90 16.85 -14.59 -7.18
C ASN A 90 16.20 -15.88 -6.67
N ILE A 91 15.07 -15.80 -5.95
CA ILE A 91 14.40 -17.02 -5.46
C ILE A 91 13.95 -17.91 -6.60
N MET A 92 13.43 -17.34 -7.70
CA MET A 92 13.06 -18.13 -8.87
C MET A 92 14.26 -18.85 -9.47
N ARG A 93 15.40 -18.16 -9.62
CA ARG A 93 16.64 -18.77 -10.12
C ARG A 93 17.15 -19.89 -9.21
N GLU A 94 17.13 -19.71 -7.89
CA GLU A 94 17.51 -20.73 -6.91
C GLU A 94 16.61 -21.98 -6.99
N LYS A 95 15.33 -21.79 -7.32
CA LYS A 95 14.34 -22.86 -7.48
C LYS A 95 14.22 -23.38 -8.91
N ASN A 96 15.14 -23.02 -9.81
CA ASN A 96 15.12 -23.39 -11.23
C ASN A 96 13.82 -23.00 -11.97
N HIS A 97 13.19 -21.91 -11.54
CA HIS A 97 12.01 -21.32 -12.15
C HIS A 97 12.40 -20.05 -12.92
N VAL A 98 11.67 -19.74 -14.00
CA VAL A 98 11.89 -18.53 -14.79
C VAL A 98 10.54 -17.93 -15.17
N ARG A 99 10.33 -16.68 -14.74
CA ARG A 99 9.16 -15.90 -15.11
C ARG A 99 9.56 -14.42 -15.21
N PRO A 100 9.12 -13.69 -16.25
CA PRO A 100 9.43 -12.25 -16.33
C PRO A 100 8.76 -11.49 -15.20
N ILE A 101 9.45 -10.46 -14.71
CA ILE A 101 8.94 -9.55 -13.67
C ILE A 101 9.07 -8.13 -14.19
N SER A 102 8.00 -7.33 -14.06
CA SER A 102 8.01 -5.93 -14.47
C SER A 102 7.55 -5.01 -13.35
N THR A 103 8.34 -3.97 -13.06
CA THR A 103 7.95 -2.85 -12.19
C THR A 103 7.45 -1.72 -13.07
N ILE A 104 6.25 -1.21 -12.80
CA ILE A 104 5.61 -0.14 -13.57
C ILE A 104 5.48 1.10 -12.71
N VAL A 105 6.06 2.21 -13.17
CA VAL A 105 5.75 3.53 -12.60
C VAL A 105 4.26 3.79 -12.81
N SER A 106 3.53 3.96 -11.72
CA SER A 106 2.06 3.95 -11.73
C SER A 106 1.49 5.26 -11.22
N GLN A 107 0.61 5.86 -12.02
CA GLN A 107 -0.22 7.00 -11.68
C GLN A 107 -1.62 6.54 -11.30
N VAL A 108 -2.19 7.13 -10.26
CA VAL A 108 -3.51 6.79 -9.75
C VAL A 108 -4.38 8.03 -9.74
N LEU A 109 -5.46 7.95 -10.51
CA LEU A 109 -6.44 9.01 -10.65
C LEU A 109 -7.25 9.14 -9.36
N VAL A 110 -7.42 10.37 -8.89
CA VAL A 110 -8.23 10.71 -7.72
C VAL A 110 -9.21 11.82 -8.04
N ASP A 111 -10.29 11.92 -7.25
CA ASP A 111 -11.30 12.96 -7.44
C ASP A 111 -10.78 14.30 -6.95
N VAL A 112 -10.79 15.33 -7.80
CA VAL A 112 -10.41 16.69 -7.42
C VAL A 112 -11.29 17.26 -6.30
N ASN A 113 -12.51 16.73 -6.13
CA ASN A 113 -13.46 17.12 -5.09
C ASN A 113 -13.44 16.18 -3.88
N ASP A 114 -12.46 15.27 -3.76
CA ASP A 114 -12.36 14.38 -2.61
C ASP A 114 -12.30 15.19 -1.30
N PRO A 115 -13.16 14.90 -0.29
CA PRO A 115 -13.16 15.61 0.99
C PRO A 115 -11.80 15.63 1.71
N ALA A 116 -10.91 14.67 1.42
CA ALA A 116 -9.57 14.61 1.97
C ALA A 116 -8.71 15.85 1.61
N PHE A 117 -9.03 16.56 0.52
CA PHE A 117 -8.35 17.81 0.17
C PHE A 117 -8.69 18.95 1.12
N GLN A 118 -9.90 18.95 1.69
CA GLN A 118 -10.34 19.96 2.66
C GLN A 118 -9.84 19.66 4.08
N ASN A 119 -9.59 18.38 4.40
CA ASN A 119 -9.08 17.95 5.69
C ASN A 119 -7.87 17.00 5.57
N PRO A 120 -6.68 17.53 5.22
CA PRO A 120 -5.43 16.76 5.18
C PRO A 120 -5.15 16.10 6.53
N SER A 121 -4.91 14.79 6.53
CA SER A 121 -4.74 14.02 7.78
C SER A 121 -3.57 13.04 7.76
N LYS A 122 -2.95 12.81 6.60
CA LYS A 122 -1.87 11.81 6.48
C LYS A 122 -0.52 12.45 6.78
N PRO A 123 0.15 12.11 7.90
CA PRO A 123 1.42 12.72 8.24
C PRO A 123 2.55 12.18 7.37
N ILE A 124 3.38 13.09 6.84
CA ILE A 124 4.53 12.81 5.98
C ILE A 124 5.78 13.52 6.48
N GLY A 125 6.95 13.11 5.97
CA GLY A 125 8.24 13.73 6.31
C GLY A 125 8.63 13.56 7.78
N THR A 126 9.58 14.38 8.21
CA THR A 126 10.19 14.40 9.54
C THR A 126 9.35 15.11 10.59
N PHE A 127 9.74 14.92 11.85
CA PHE A 127 9.20 15.65 12.98
C PHE A 127 9.89 17.01 13.12
N TYR A 128 9.10 18.04 13.33
CA TYR A 128 9.51 19.42 13.57
C TYR A 128 9.13 19.83 14.99
N LYS A 129 9.88 20.76 15.56
CA LYS A 129 9.41 21.52 16.73
C LYS A 129 8.27 22.44 16.32
N LYS A 130 7.48 22.90 17.28
CA LYS A 130 6.32 23.78 17.03
C LYS A 130 6.72 25.04 16.26
N GLU A 131 7.80 25.69 16.69
CA GLU A 131 8.27 26.94 16.10
C GLU A 131 8.67 26.75 14.63
N GLN A 132 9.39 25.65 14.33
CA GLN A 132 9.78 25.29 12.97
C GLN A 132 8.56 24.94 12.09
N ALA A 133 7.57 24.25 12.66
CA ALA A 133 6.36 23.91 11.96
C ALA A 133 5.53 25.16 11.61
N ASP A 134 5.44 26.12 12.53
CA ASP A 134 4.76 27.40 12.31
C ASP A 134 5.45 28.20 11.19
N GLU A 135 6.79 28.25 11.16
CA GLU A 135 7.57 28.87 10.08
C GLU A 135 7.32 28.20 8.71
N ILE A 136 7.33 26.87 8.67
CA ILE A 136 7.07 26.09 7.45
C ILE A 136 5.64 26.33 6.94
N ALA A 137 4.67 26.34 7.85
CA ALA A 137 3.27 26.59 7.52
C ALA A 137 3.09 27.99 6.92
N LEU A 138 3.71 29.02 7.50
CA LEU A 138 3.67 30.39 6.98
C LEU A 138 4.37 30.53 5.63
N LYS A 139 5.52 29.86 5.45
CA LYS A 139 6.35 29.99 4.24
C LYS A 139 5.77 29.27 3.03
N TYR A 140 5.22 28.07 3.23
CA TYR A 140 4.81 27.18 2.14
C TYR A 140 3.30 26.88 2.11
N GLY A 141 2.53 27.40 3.07
CA GLY A 141 1.09 27.13 3.17
C GLY A 141 0.77 25.69 3.55
N TYR A 142 1.72 24.96 4.15
CA TYR A 142 1.52 23.58 4.55
C TYR A 142 0.70 23.46 5.82
N THR A 143 -0.17 22.45 5.87
CA THR A 143 -0.85 22.06 7.10
C THR A 143 0.09 21.20 7.94
N MET A 144 0.31 21.60 9.19
CA MET A 144 1.16 20.89 10.16
C MET A 144 0.29 20.42 11.34
N ILE A 145 0.43 19.17 11.77
CA ILE A 145 -0.27 18.64 12.96
C ILE A 145 0.73 18.08 13.97
N GLU A 146 0.36 18.11 15.25
CA GLU A 146 1.08 17.37 16.28
C GLU A 146 0.82 15.86 16.13
N ASP A 147 1.89 15.06 16.13
CA ASP A 147 1.83 13.59 16.00
C ASP A 147 2.29 12.93 17.31
N ALA A 148 1.31 12.67 18.18
CA ALA A 148 1.44 11.85 19.40
C ALA A 148 2.58 12.28 20.35
N GLY A 149 2.75 13.59 20.56
CA GLY A 149 3.77 14.14 21.46
C GLY A 149 5.22 13.99 20.97
N ARG A 150 5.43 13.52 19.73
CA ARG A 150 6.76 13.36 19.11
C ARG A 150 7.21 14.58 18.32
N GLY A 151 6.34 15.60 18.23
CA GLY A 151 6.56 16.81 17.44
C GLY A 151 5.46 17.01 16.40
N TYR A 152 5.71 17.95 15.48
CA TYR A 152 4.79 18.34 14.42
C TYR A 152 5.23 17.73 13.08
N ARG A 153 4.27 17.36 12.23
CA ARG A 153 4.55 16.83 10.89
C ARG A 153 3.65 17.50 9.86
N ARG A 154 4.16 17.63 8.64
CA ARG A 154 3.34 18.02 7.49
C ARG A 154 2.29 16.95 7.26
N VAL A 155 1.05 17.35 7.06
CA VAL A 155 0.00 16.46 6.59
C VAL A 155 -0.37 16.77 5.16
N VAL A 156 -0.71 15.71 4.44
CA VAL A 156 -1.22 15.81 3.07
C VAL A 156 -2.58 15.14 2.96
N PRO A 157 -3.37 15.52 1.93
CA PRO A 157 -4.58 14.81 1.56
C PRO A 157 -4.30 13.32 1.33
N SER A 158 -5.27 12.48 1.70
CA SER A 158 -5.26 11.04 1.41
C SER A 158 -6.54 10.63 0.68
N PRO A 159 -6.72 11.07 -0.57
CA PRO A 159 -7.92 10.80 -1.35
C PRO A 159 -8.04 9.32 -1.73
N LYS A 160 -9.27 8.89 -2.06
CA LYS A 160 -9.52 7.52 -2.50
C LYS A 160 -9.12 7.33 -3.97
N PRO A 161 -8.54 6.17 -4.34
CA PRO A 161 -8.19 5.89 -5.72
C PRO A 161 -9.43 5.62 -6.57
N MET A 162 -9.57 6.34 -7.67
CA MET A 162 -10.65 6.13 -8.65
C MET A 162 -10.24 5.11 -9.70
N ASP A 163 -9.05 5.27 -10.26
CA ASP A 163 -8.56 4.47 -11.39
C ASP A 163 -7.03 4.42 -11.43
N ILE A 164 -6.47 3.47 -12.18
CA ILE A 164 -5.03 3.34 -12.41
C ILE A 164 -4.77 3.63 -13.89
N ILE A 165 -3.95 4.63 -14.18
CA ILE A 165 -3.72 5.12 -15.56
C ILE A 165 -3.08 4.01 -16.41
N GLU A 166 -2.08 3.32 -15.87
CA GLU A 166 -1.33 2.28 -16.58
C GLU A 166 -2.03 0.89 -16.59
N LYS A 167 -3.33 0.82 -16.26
CA LYS A 167 -4.07 -0.46 -16.16
C LYS A 167 -4.00 -1.33 -17.42
N GLN A 168 -4.00 -0.74 -18.62
CA GLN A 168 -3.93 -1.50 -19.87
C GLN A 168 -2.54 -2.16 -20.05
N SER A 169 -1.48 -1.48 -19.64
CA SER A 169 -0.12 -2.05 -19.63
C SER A 169 -0.03 -3.19 -18.61
N ILE A 170 -0.58 -3.01 -17.40
CA ILE A 170 -0.63 -4.05 -16.37
C ILE A 170 -1.36 -5.30 -16.89
N LEU A 171 -2.55 -5.12 -17.48
CA LEU A 171 -3.34 -6.22 -18.04
C LEU A 171 -2.62 -6.96 -19.17
N SER A 172 -1.89 -6.22 -20.02
CA SER A 172 -1.11 -6.81 -21.11
C SER A 172 0.05 -7.66 -20.56
N LEU A 173 0.77 -7.16 -19.55
CA LEU A 173 1.86 -7.90 -18.92
C LEU A 173 1.37 -9.16 -18.18
N LEU A 174 0.20 -9.09 -17.52
CA LEU A 174 -0.43 -10.26 -16.91
C LEU A 174 -0.83 -11.31 -17.96
N LYS A 175 -1.34 -10.87 -19.11
CA LYS A 175 -1.67 -11.77 -20.24
C LYS A 175 -0.43 -12.53 -20.73
N ASP A 176 0.73 -11.88 -20.73
CA ASP A 176 2.03 -12.48 -21.07
C ASP A 176 2.69 -13.21 -19.89
N LYS A 177 1.90 -13.52 -18.84
CA LYS A 177 2.34 -14.25 -17.65
C LYS A 177 3.52 -13.61 -16.92
N GLN A 178 3.63 -12.29 -16.95
CA GLN A 178 4.59 -11.60 -16.10
C GLN A 178 4.06 -11.45 -14.68
N ILE A 179 4.98 -11.41 -13.71
CA ILE A 179 4.69 -10.89 -12.37
C ILE A 179 4.79 -9.37 -12.45
N VAL A 180 3.76 -8.65 -12.00
CA VAL A 180 3.72 -7.19 -12.12
C VAL A 180 3.82 -6.55 -10.75
N ILE A 181 4.74 -5.59 -10.59
CA ILE A 181 4.83 -4.72 -9.42
C ILE A 181 4.34 -3.33 -9.85
N ALA A 182 3.27 -2.84 -9.22
CA ALA A 182 2.60 -1.62 -9.64
C ALA A 182 1.94 -0.91 -8.47
N ALA A 183 1.47 0.32 -8.70
CA ALA A 183 0.86 1.19 -7.69
C ALA A 183 1.69 1.33 -6.40
N GLY A 184 3.03 1.32 -6.53
CA GLY A 184 3.94 1.44 -5.40
C GLY A 184 3.68 2.73 -4.61
N GLY A 185 3.60 2.60 -3.29
CA GLY A 185 3.19 3.69 -2.39
C GLY A 185 1.71 4.06 -2.43
N GLY A 186 0.86 3.27 -3.10
CA GLY A 186 -0.50 3.65 -3.46
C GLY A 186 -0.62 4.32 -4.83
N GLY A 187 0.50 4.51 -5.55
CA GLY A 187 0.56 5.20 -6.83
C GLY A 187 0.86 6.70 -6.70
N ILE A 188 1.32 7.31 -7.79
CA ILE A 188 1.52 8.75 -7.88
C ILE A 188 0.14 9.39 -8.08
N PRO A 189 -0.36 10.20 -7.13
CA PRO A 189 -1.69 10.76 -7.24
C PRO A 189 -1.74 11.81 -8.34
N VAL A 190 -2.72 11.65 -9.24
CA VAL A 190 -2.97 12.57 -10.34
C VAL A 190 -4.44 12.95 -10.40
N ILE A 191 -4.71 14.16 -10.88
CA ILE A 191 -6.05 14.63 -11.22
C ILE A 191 -6.13 14.88 -12.73
N MET A 192 -7.34 14.72 -13.27
CA MET A 192 -7.66 15.03 -14.65
C MET A 192 -8.22 16.46 -14.74
N LYS A 193 -7.62 17.32 -15.57
CA LYS A 193 -8.19 18.62 -15.95
C LYS A 193 -8.30 18.70 -17.47
N GLY A 194 -9.52 18.61 -17.99
CA GLY A 194 -9.73 18.37 -19.42
C GLY A 194 -9.10 17.03 -19.81
N GLU A 195 -8.24 17.03 -20.83
CA GLU A 195 -7.54 15.84 -21.33
C GLU A 195 -6.12 15.67 -20.75
N HIS A 196 -5.76 16.45 -19.73
CA HIS A 196 -4.39 16.49 -19.20
C HIS A 196 -4.32 15.98 -17.76
N LEU A 197 -3.33 15.12 -17.49
CA LEU A 197 -3.00 14.62 -16.16
C LEU A 197 -2.08 15.63 -15.44
N PHE A 198 -2.36 15.85 -14.16
CA PHE A 198 -1.52 16.68 -13.29
C PHE A 198 -1.21 15.93 -12.00
N GLY A 199 0.07 15.81 -11.67
CA GLY A 199 0.53 15.34 -10.37
C GLY A 199 0.15 16.32 -9.27
N ILE A 200 -0.18 15.80 -8.10
CA ILE A 200 -0.58 16.59 -6.93
C ILE A 200 0.12 16.08 -5.66
N ASP A 201 0.31 16.97 -4.69
CA ASP A 201 0.86 16.61 -3.38
C ASP A 201 -0.21 15.92 -2.51
N ALA A 202 -0.34 14.61 -2.68
CA ALA A 202 -1.21 13.75 -1.86
C ALA A 202 -0.54 12.39 -1.58
N VAL A 203 -1.14 11.60 -0.70
CA VAL A 203 -0.74 10.20 -0.46
C VAL A 203 -1.96 9.32 -0.53
N ILE A 204 -2.02 8.44 -1.53
CA ILE A 204 -3.07 7.43 -1.59
C ILE A 204 -2.71 6.29 -0.64
N ASP A 205 -3.66 5.83 0.17
CA ASP A 205 -3.39 4.64 0.98
C ASP A 205 -3.26 3.41 0.07
N LYS A 206 -2.07 2.80 0.10
CA LYS A 206 -1.75 1.55 -0.60
C LYS A 206 -2.82 0.45 -0.49
N ASP A 207 -3.51 0.28 0.64
CA ASP A 207 -4.49 -0.81 0.77
C ASP A 207 -5.73 -0.52 -0.08
N TYR A 208 -6.19 0.73 -0.11
CA TYR A 208 -7.24 1.16 -1.05
C TYR A 208 -6.79 1.07 -2.51
N ALA A 209 -5.53 1.41 -2.81
CA ALA A 209 -4.97 1.24 -4.15
C ALA A 209 -4.90 -0.24 -4.56
N SER A 210 -4.53 -1.13 -3.63
CA SER A 210 -4.55 -2.58 -3.82
C SER A 210 -5.96 -3.10 -4.09
N ALA A 211 -6.96 -2.62 -3.35
CA ALA A 211 -8.36 -2.98 -3.60
C ALA A 211 -8.83 -2.51 -4.98
N LYS A 212 -8.48 -1.29 -5.39
CA LYS A 212 -8.79 -0.77 -6.73
C LYS A 212 -8.06 -1.55 -7.83
N MET A 213 -6.79 -1.88 -7.63
CA MET A 213 -6.03 -2.75 -8.53
C MET A 213 -6.71 -4.12 -8.69
N ALA A 214 -7.10 -4.74 -7.57
CA ALA A 214 -7.75 -6.04 -7.55
C ALA A 214 -9.09 -6.03 -8.30
N GLU A 215 -9.86 -4.95 -8.16
CA GLU A 215 -11.09 -4.73 -8.94
C GLU A 215 -10.79 -4.62 -10.43
N ILE A 216 -9.83 -3.77 -10.83
CA ILE A 216 -9.46 -3.50 -12.24
C ILE A 216 -9.00 -4.77 -12.95
N ILE A 217 -8.17 -5.58 -12.28
CA ILE A 217 -7.63 -6.79 -12.88
C ILE A 217 -8.56 -7.99 -12.72
N HIS A 218 -9.74 -7.83 -12.11
CA HIS A 218 -10.64 -8.93 -11.77
C HIS A 218 -9.95 -10.04 -10.98
N ALA A 219 -9.21 -9.66 -9.93
CA ALA A 219 -8.54 -10.61 -9.05
C ALA A 219 -9.54 -11.54 -8.36
N ASP A 220 -9.15 -12.79 -8.20
CA ASP A 220 -9.90 -13.78 -7.43
C ASP A 220 -9.71 -13.60 -5.92
N GLU A 221 -8.63 -12.96 -5.51
CA GLU A 221 -8.36 -12.68 -4.10
C GLU A 221 -7.46 -11.44 -3.93
N LEU A 222 -7.79 -10.62 -2.94
CA LEU A 222 -6.94 -9.53 -2.44
C LEU A 222 -6.30 -9.98 -1.14
N ILE A 223 -4.98 -9.88 -1.03
CA ILE A 223 -4.23 -10.30 0.16
C ILE A 223 -3.43 -9.12 0.68
N ILE A 224 -3.69 -8.73 1.93
CA ILE A 224 -2.93 -7.69 2.63
C ILE A 224 -2.02 -8.35 3.66
N LEU A 225 -0.72 -8.25 3.44
CA LEU A 225 0.31 -8.75 4.35
C LEU A 225 0.74 -7.63 5.31
N THR A 226 0.62 -7.90 6.61
CA THR A 226 0.85 -6.95 7.71
C THR A 226 1.68 -7.60 8.83
N ALA A 227 1.83 -6.94 9.97
CA ALA A 227 2.63 -7.39 11.11
C ALA A 227 1.84 -8.23 12.14
N VAL A 228 0.58 -8.57 11.86
CA VAL A 228 -0.29 -9.32 12.78
C VAL A 228 -0.97 -10.46 12.05
N ASP A 229 -1.14 -11.59 12.74
CA ASP A 229 -1.69 -12.81 12.15
C ASP A 229 -3.16 -12.66 11.76
N TYR A 230 -3.94 -11.90 12.54
CA TYR A 230 -5.37 -11.68 12.34
C TYR A 230 -5.72 -10.22 12.61
N VAL A 231 -6.88 -9.80 12.11
CA VAL A 231 -7.62 -8.65 12.63
C VAL A 231 -8.17 -9.03 14.01
N PHE A 232 -8.03 -8.12 14.96
CA PHE A 232 -8.52 -8.30 16.32
C PHE A 232 -9.54 -7.21 16.66
N VAL A 233 -10.61 -7.61 17.33
CA VAL A 233 -11.45 -6.68 18.10
C VAL A 233 -10.90 -6.59 19.53
N ASP A 234 -11.09 -5.43 20.17
CA ASP A 234 -10.57 -5.13 21.52
C ASP A 234 -9.06 -5.37 21.63
N PHE A 235 -8.33 -4.93 20.60
CA PHE A 235 -6.90 -5.13 20.45
C PHE A 235 -6.09 -4.59 21.64
N ASN A 236 -5.11 -5.37 22.10
CA ASN A 236 -4.30 -5.13 23.30
C ASN A 236 -5.10 -5.04 24.62
N THR A 237 -6.25 -5.74 24.70
CA THR A 237 -7.01 -5.88 25.94
C THR A 237 -7.18 -7.35 26.32
N PRO A 238 -7.54 -7.68 27.58
CA PRO A 238 -7.90 -9.05 27.97
C PRO A 238 -9.10 -9.62 27.21
N ALA A 239 -9.93 -8.77 26.61
CA ALA A 239 -11.09 -9.17 25.81
C ALA A 239 -10.75 -9.39 24.32
N GLN A 240 -9.46 -9.25 23.94
CA GLN A 240 -9.02 -9.34 22.55
C GLN A 240 -9.51 -10.63 21.88
N LYS A 241 -10.18 -10.49 20.74
CA LYS A 241 -10.68 -11.63 19.95
C LYS A 241 -10.21 -11.53 18.51
N ALA A 242 -9.60 -12.61 18.02
CA ALA A 242 -9.20 -12.75 16.63
C ALA A 242 -10.40 -13.00 15.72
N LEU A 243 -10.49 -12.27 14.62
CA LEU A 243 -11.44 -12.51 13.54
C LEU A 243 -10.78 -13.46 12.54
N LYS A 244 -11.29 -14.69 12.41
CA LYS A 244 -10.73 -15.70 11.48
C LYS A 244 -11.44 -15.69 10.14
N SER A 245 -12.76 -15.78 10.15
CA SER A 245 -13.62 -15.63 8.98
C SER A 245 -14.74 -14.69 9.37
N VAL A 246 -15.00 -13.68 8.55
CA VAL A 246 -15.97 -12.62 8.86
C VAL A 246 -16.66 -12.16 7.57
N THR A 247 -17.95 -11.86 7.69
CA THR A 247 -18.77 -11.31 6.60
C THR A 247 -18.72 -9.78 6.58
N LEU A 248 -19.16 -9.18 5.47
CA LEU A 248 -19.33 -7.73 5.40
C LEU A 248 -20.29 -7.20 6.49
N ALA A 249 -21.39 -7.93 6.74
CA ALA A 249 -22.38 -7.53 7.74
C ALA A 249 -21.79 -7.54 9.16
N GLU A 250 -21.01 -8.55 9.51
CA GLU A 250 -20.34 -8.59 10.82
C GLU A 250 -19.28 -7.48 10.97
N LEU A 251 -18.52 -7.18 9.90
CA LEU A 251 -17.58 -6.06 9.92
C LEU A 251 -18.27 -4.70 10.06
N ASP A 252 -19.42 -4.49 9.40
CA ASP A 252 -20.21 -3.26 9.56
C ASP A 252 -20.63 -3.05 11.03
N GLU A 253 -20.99 -4.10 11.76
CA GLU A 253 -21.26 -4.00 13.19
C GLU A 253 -20.00 -3.65 14.01
N TYR A 254 -18.86 -4.26 13.72
CA TYR A 254 -17.60 -3.92 14.39
C TYR A 254 -17.12 -2.49 14.10
N LEU A 255 -17.41 -1.96 12.90
CA LEU A 255 -17.05 -0.58 12.54
C LEU A 255 -17.83 0.45 13.37
N LYS A 256 -19.09 0.17 13.73
CA LYS A 256 -19.88 1.03 14.65
C LYS A 256 -19.26 1.10 16.05
N GLY A 257 -18.57 0.04 16.48
CA GLY A 257 -17.94 -0.07 17.80
C GLY A 257 -16.57 0.61 17.92
N ASN A 258 -16.03 1.25 16.88
CA ASN A 258 -14.70 1.85 16.88
C ASN A 258 -13.55 0.90 17.27
N HIS A 259 -13.68 -0.42 17.03
CA HIS A 259 -12.68 -1.41 17.42
C HIS A 259 -11.35 -1.28 16.65
N PHE A 260 -11.31 -0.55 15.52
CA PHE A 260 -10.16 -0.50 14.61
C PHE A 260 -9.55 0.91 14.51
N LYS A 261 -8.22 0.99 14.64
CA LYS A 261 -7.49 2.27 14.61
C LYS A 261 -7.39 2.84 13.18
N LYS A 262 -7.75 4.13 13.02
CA LYS A 262 -7.71 4.91 11.76
C LYS A 262 -6.33 4.94 11.07
N GLY A 263 -5.25 4.87 11.83
CA GLY A 263 -3.88 4.94 11.31
C GLY A 263 -3.26 3.61 10.87
N SER A 264 -3.95 2.47 11.07
CA SER A 264 -3.36 1.15 10.82
C SER A 264 -4.36 0.14 10.26
N MET A 265 -5.22 -0.42 11.11
CA MET A 265 -6.07 -1.56 10.75
C MET A 265 -7.35 -1.13 10.04
N LEU A 266 -7.92 0.02 10.37
CA LEU A 266 -9.17 0.46 9.76
C LEU A 266 -9.07 0.60 8.22
N PRO A 267 -8.06 1.26 7.64
CA PRO A 267 -7.94 1.37 6.18
C PRO A 267 -7.82 0.00 5.49
N LYS A 268 -7.19 -0.99 6.14
CA LYS A 268 -7.07 -2.36 5.63
C LYS A 268 -8.43 -3.03 5.52
N ILE A 269 -9.23 -2.92 6.58
CA ILE A 269 -10.57 -3.48 6.64
C ILE A 269 -11.46 -2.81 5.60
N GLU A 270 -11.48 -1.47 5.56
CA GLU A 270 -12.31 -0.73 4.60
C GLU A 270 -11.92 -1.03 3.14
N ALA A 271 -10.62 -1.14 2.84
CA ALA A 271 -10.14 -1.54 1.53
C ALA A 271 -10.61 -2.96 1.16
N CYS A 272 -10.43 -3.95 2.04
CA CYS A 272 -10.91 -5.30 1.83
C CYS A 272 -12.43 -5.36 1.64
N MET A 273 -13.19 -4.64 2.48
CA MET A 273 -14.65 -4.54 2.34
C MET A 273 -15.06 -3.93 1.01
N SER A 274 -14.36 -2.89 0.54
CA SER A 274 -14.63 -2.26 -0.75
C SER A 274 -14.45 -3.24 -1.91
N PHE A 275 -13.37 -4.03 -1.90
CA PHE A 275 -13.11 -5.07 -2.89
C PHE A 275 -14.18 -6.17 -2.84
N VAL A 276 -14.42 -6.76 -1.67
CA VAL A 276 -15.40 -7.86 -1.49
C VAL A 276 -16.81 -7.40 -1.87
N LYS A 277 -17.18 -6.15 -1.57
CA LYS A 277 -18.47 -5.58 -1.95
C LYS A 277 -18.61 -5.46 -3.48
N ALA A 278 -17.56 -5.00 -4.17
CA ALA A 278 -17.54 -4.79 -5.61
C ALA A 278 -17.48 -6.10 -6.41
N THR A 279 -16.67 -7.07 -5.96
CA THR A 279 -16.34 -8.26 -6.76
C THR A 279 -16.99 -9.55 -6.26
N LYS A 280 -17.48 -9.57 -5.01
CA LYS A 280 -17.91 -10.77 -4.27
C LYS A 280 -16.81 -11.81 -4.04
N LYS A 281 -15.56 -11.48 -4.38
CA LYS A 281 -14.37 -12.31 -4.16
C LYS A 281 -13.82 -12.09 -2.75
N PRO A 282 -13.19 -13.10 -2.13
CA PRO A 282 -12.66 -12.98 -0.77
C PRO A 282 -11.45 -12.05 -0.70
N ALA A 283 -11.27 -11.43 0.47
CA ALA A 283 -10.03 -10.74 0.81
C ALA A 283 -9.42 -11.34 2.09
N VAL A 284 -8.10 -11.32 2.20
CA VAL A 284 -7.38 -11.88 3.35
C VAL A 284 -6.45 -10.83 3.94
N ILE A 285 -6.49 -10.66 5.27
CA ILE A 285 -5.50 -9.88 6.02
C ILE A 285 -4.72 -10.86 6.89
N ALA A 286 -3.40 -10.95 6.68
CA ALA A 286 -2.55 -11.91 7.38
C ALA A 286 -1.17 -11.34 7.66
N SER A 287 -0.40 -12.04 8.49
CA SER A 287 1.03 -11.76 8.67
C SER A 287 1.86 -12.32 7.53
N LEU A 288 3.06 -11.76 7.34
CA LEU A 288 4.00 -12.28 6.35
C LEU A 288 4.44 -13.72 6.68
N GLU A 289 4.64 -14.05 7.96
CA GLU A 289 5.02 -15.41 8.38
C GLU A 289 3.97 -16.47 8.01
N ASN A 290 2.70 -16.05 7.90
CA ASN A 290 1.59 -16.93 7.56
C ASN A 290 1.11 -16.77 6.11
N ALA A 291 1.85 -16.06 5.25
CA ALA A 291 1.43 -15.75 3.88
C ALA A 291 1.05 -17.00 3.06
N GLU A 292 1.87 -18.06 3.09
CA GLU A 292 1.58 -19.31 2.37
C GLU A 292 0.22 -19.91 2.80
N LYS A 293 -0.04 -19.99 4.11
CA LYS A 293 -1.34 -20.46 4.63
C LYS A 293 -2.48 -19.51 4.27
N ALA A 294 -2.21 -18.21 4.27
CA ALA A 294 -3.19 -17.18 3.92
C ALA A 294 -3.65 -17.30 2.46
N PHE A 295 -2.74 -17.63 1.54
CA PHE A 295 -3.04 -17.85 0.11
C PHE A 295 -4.00 -19.02 -0.14
N HIS A 296 -4.07 -19.95 0.81
CA HIS A 296 -5.00 -21.07 0.80
C HIS A 296 -6.21 -20.85 1.72
N GLN A 297 -6.39 -19.63 2.26
CA GLN A 297 -7.41 -19.30 3.25
C GLN A 297 -7.39 -20.21 4.49
N LEU A 298 -6.20 -20.66 4.89
CA LEU A 298 -5.98 -21.51 6.07
C LEU A 298 -5.46 -20.70 7.28
N SER A 299 -5.10 -19.44 7.07
CA SER A 299 -4.68 -18.48 8.11
C SER A 299 -5.08 -17.06 7.71
N GLY A 300 -5.00 -16.12 8.66
CA GLY A 300 -5.44 -14.75 8.44
C GLY A 300 -6.93 -14.53 8.72
N THR A 301 -7.33 -13.27 8.64
CA THR A 301 -8.74 -12.88 8.63
C THR A 301 -9.25 -12.93 7.20
N ILE A 302 -10.16 -13.86 6.94
CA ILE A 302 -10.82 -14.02 5.65
C ILE A 302 -12.11 -13.22 5.66
N ILE A 303 -12.21 -12.23 4.78
CA ILE A 303 -13.36 -11.35 4.63
C ILE A 303 -14.16 -11.82 3.41
N LYS A 304 -15.42 -12.17 3.63
CA LYS A 304 -16.33 -12.72 2.61
C LYS A 304 -17.59 -11.89 2.51
N HIS A 305 -18.32 -12.06 1.40
CA HIS A 305 -19.57 -11.35 1.21
C HIS A 305 -20.71 -11.91 2.06
N HIS A 306 -20.79 -13.24 2.19
CA HIS A 306 -21.79 -14.00 2.93
C HIS A 306 -21.12 -15.20 3.61
#